data_AF-A0AA88GQE4-F1
#
_entry.id   AF-A0AA88GQE4-F1
#
_cell.length_a   1.000
_cell.length_b   1.000
_cell.length_c   1.000
_cell.angle_alpha   90.00
_cell.angle_beta   90.00
_cell.angle_gamma   90.00
#
_symmetry.space_group_name_H-M   'P 1'
#
loop_
_entity.id
_entity.type
_entity.pdbx_description
1 polymer ?
#
loop_
_entity_poly.entity_id
_entity_poly.type
_entity_poly.pdbx_seq_one_letter_code
_entity_poly.pdbx_strand_id
1 'polypeptide(L)'
;MKLTVFALLLALFSACALIFSSSQVQVQALSLPSLEKLIRQQVGNKKFNKLLNRFTNSLLNKILPKEEHEILSDSMWPETRCTNVESALNVRNAPYGSIVRTLGAETQVTVYDVSYANDGSKWAKIGDGQWVFAKYLKMACQNSNNNGDKTTVTLAKIFEHEGLCQNWASDSGNDFQGKIGYTCMGVTPSQCWNNRNTIFSPLYSGFDGHPADFCKYAYDQNPAVYKQCAAQLYAQNYFGPGGCNPLPMPAYYVCADIAVNSGVGRSQQYISELGGYNGQNAKEFARALNEKHRADYKRWGCPTCKNRVFLAGWLARADERDRFIDNY
;
A
#
# COMPACT_ATOMS: atom_id res chain seq x y z
N MET A 1 15.83 -9.77 -26.96
CA MET A 1 16.33 -9.84 -25.57
C MET A 1 17.84 -10.12 -25.44
N LYS A 2 18.48 -10.92 -26.32
CA LYS A 2 19.92 -11.24 -26.21
C LYS A 2 20.89 -10.16 -26.72
N LEU A 3 20.49 -9.28 -27.64
CA LEU A 3 21.40 -8.29 -28.25
C LEU A 3 21.69 -7.06 -27.37
N THR A 4 20.70 -6.59 -26.61
CA THR A 4 20.80 -5.36 -25.80
C THR A 4 21.61 -5.54 -24.52
N VAL A 5 21.55 -6.72 -23.90
CA VAL A 5 22.38 -7.07 -22.74
C VAL A 5 23.86 -7.19 -23.14
N PHE A 6 24.13 -7.66 -24.36
CA PHE A 6 25.49 -7.81 -24.89
C PHE A 6 26.16 -6.46 -25.16
N ALA A 7 25.40 -5.49 -25.71
CA ALA A 7 25.90 -4.14 -25.95
C ALA A 7 26.20 -3.35 -24.65
N LEU A 8 25.39 -3.54 -23.60
CA LEU A 8 25.60 -2.87 -22.32
C LEU A 8 26.80 -3.42 -21.54
N LEU A 9 27.02 -4.74 -21.63
CA LEU A 9 28.23 -5.37 -21.07
C LEU A 9 29.48 -4.89 -21.82
N LEU A 10 29.45 -4.83 -23.16
CA LEU A 10 30.56 -4.28 -23.96
C LEU A 10 30.91 -2.83 -23.58
N ALA A 11 29.91 -1.99 -23.31
CA ALA A 11 30.12 -0.60 -22.90
C ALA A 11 30.80 -0.48 -21.52
N LEU A 12 30.46 -1.37 -20.57
CA LEU A 12 31.14 -1.47 -19.27
C LEU A 12 32.58 -1.99 -19.41
N PHE A 13 32.85 -2.88 -20.36
CA PHE A 13 34.21 -3.35 -20.66
C PHE A 13 35.10 -2.27 -21.30
N SER A 14 34.55 -1.41 -22.16
CA SER A 14 35.30 -0.31 -22.79
C SER A 14 35.76 0.75 -21.79
N ALA A 15 35.04 0.92 -20.66
CA ALA A 15 35.41 1.87 -19.61
C ALA A 15 36.53 1.34 -18.68
N CYS A 16 36.68 0.02 -18.54
CA CYS A 16 37.74 -0.58 -17.72
C CYS A 16 39.05 -0.82 -18.47
N ALA A 17 39.05 -0.84 -19.81
CA ALA A 17 40.26 -1.08 -20.62
C ALA A 17 41.15 0.16 -20.81
N LEU A 18 40.76 1.34 -20.29
CA LEU A 18 41.49 2.61 -20.50
C LEU A 18 42.47 2.99 -19.39
N ILE A 19 42.69 2.13 -18.39
CA ILE A 19 43.75 2.33 -17.39
C ILE A 19 44.71 1.15 -17.52
N PHE A 20 45.76 1.31 -18.33
CA PHE A 20 47.09 0.69 -18.25
C PHE A 20 47.75 0.83 -19.62
N SER A 21 48.51 1.91 -19.81
CA SER A 21 49.47 2.02 -20.91
C SER A 21 50.88 1.77 -20.38
N SER A 22 51.50 0.73 -20.95
CA SER A 22 52.91 0.60 -21.30
C SER A 22 53.40 -0.82 -21.02
N SER A 23 54.03 -1.40 -22.05
CA SER A 23 54.56 -2.76 -22.18
C SER A 23 53.53 -3.88 -22.47
N GLN A 24 53.89 -4.68 -23.47
CA GLN A 24 53.07 -5.65 -24.16
C GLN A 24 52.52 -6.73 -23.22
N VAL A 25 51.23 -6.68 -22.91
CA VAL A 25 50.50 -7.80 -22.30
C VAL A 25 49.37 -8.18 -23.23
N GLN A 26 49.45 -9.36 -23.84
CA GLN A 26 48.32 -9.97 -24.55
C GLN A 26 47.19 -10.20 -23.54
N VAL A 27 46.14 -9.38 -23.62
CA VAL A 27 44.93 -9.58 -22.81
C VAL A 27 44.16 -10.75 -23.41
N GLN A 28 44.35 -11.95 -22.87
CA GLN A 28 43.47 -13.07 -23.16
C GLN A 28 42.09 -12.76 -22.56
N ALA A 29 41.06 -12.75 -23.40
CA ALA A 29 39.68 -12.58 -22.96
C ALA A 29 39.29 -13.74 -22.04
N LEU A 30 39.06 -13.44 -20.76
CA LEU A 30 38.56 -14.44 -19.81
C LEU A 30 37.12 -14.81 -20.17
N SER A 31 36.82 -16.10 -20.10
CA SER A 31 35.44 -16.58 -20.19
C SER A 31 34.59 -16.03 -19.03
N LEU A 32 33.29 -15.84 -19.26
CA LEU A 32 32.37 -15.30 -18.25
C LEU A 32 32.41 -16.10 -16.91
N PRO A 33 32.47 -17.44 -16.90
CA PRO A 33 32.61 -18.21 -15.66
C PRO A 33 33.93 -17.95 -14.93
N SER A 34 35.03 -17.77 -15.67
CA SER A 34 36.35 -17.47 -15.10
C SER A 34 36.36 -16.09 -14.43
N LEU A 35 35.70 -15.10 -15.05
CA LEU A 35 35.57 -13.76 -14.51
C LEU A 35 34.67 -13.74 -13.27
N GLU A 36 33.54 -14.44 -13.30
CA GLU A 36 32.65 -14.58 -12.13
C GLU A 36 33.41 -15.15 -10.94
N LYS A 37 34.19 -16.21 -11.15
CA LYS A 37 35.02 -16.84 -10.11
C LYS A 37 36.03 -15.86 -9.53
N LEU A 38 36.69 -15.05 -10.36
CA LEU A 38 37.66 -14.05 -9.93
C LEU A 38 37.01 -12.94 -9.09
N ILE A 39 35.87 -12.41 -9.53
CA ILE A 39 35.14 -11.37 -8.80
C ILE A 39 34.62 -11.91 -7.46
N ARG A 40 34.11 -13.15 -7.44
CA ARG A 40 33.68 -13.82 -6.22
C ARG A 40 34.82 -14.00 -5.22
N GLN A 41 36.03 -14.31 -5.70
CA GLN A 41 37.22 -14.41 -4.85
C GLN A 41 37.63 -13.06 -4.26
N GLN A 42 37.56 -11.98 -5.04
CA GLN A 42 37.96 -10.64 -4.58
C GLN A 42 36.93 -9.98 -3.65
N VAL A 43 35.64 -10.10 -3.97
CA VAL A 43 34.58 -9.35 -3.28
C VAL A 43 33.89 -10.20 -2.21
N GLY A 44 34.05 -11.53 -2.26
CA GLY A 44 33.38 -12.50 -1.42
C GLY A 44 31.96 -12.81 -1.91
N ASN A 45 31.59 -14.10 -1.83
CA ASN A 45 30.33 -14.62 -2.37
C ASN A 45 29.07 -13.87 -1.89
N LYS A 46 29.01 -13.52 -0.60
CA LYS A 46 27.84 -12.83 -0.01
C LYS A 46 27.64 -11.43 -0.57
N LYS A 47 28.73 -10.67 -0.77
CA LYS A 47 28.67 -9.32 -1.35
C LYS A 47 28.39 -9.38 -2.85
N PHE A 48 29.01 -10.31 -3.57
CA PHE A 48 28.74 -10.52 -5.00
C PHE A 48 27.27 -10.82 -5.25
N ASN A 49 26.68 -11.79 -4.53
CA ASN A 49 25.26 -12.13 -4.69
C ASN A 49 24.33 -10.96 -4.35
N LYS A 50 24.67 -10.16 -3.33
CA LYS A 50 23.91 -8.94 -2.98
C LYS A 50 23.96 -7.88 -4.08
N LEU A 51 25.13 -7.71 -4.72
CA LEU A 51 25.32 -6.76 -5.81
C LEU A 51 24.57 -7.21 -7.07
N LEU A 52 24.68 -8.50 -7.39
CA LEU A 52 23.96 -9.12 -8.50
C LEU A 52 22.45 -8.94 -8.32
N ASN A 53 21.90 -9.30 -7.17
CA ASN A 53 20.46 -9.14 -6.90
C ASN A 53 19.98 -7.69 -7.02
N ARG A 54 20.77 -6.71 -6.57
CA ARG A 54 20.43 -5.28 -6.74
C ARG A 54 20.41 -4.87 -8.21
N PHE A 55 21.38 -5.36 -8.99
CA PHE A 55 21.47 -5.06 -10.40
C PHE A 55 20.32 -5.72 -11.18
N THR A 56 20.05 -7.01 -10.94
CA THR A 56 18.97 -7.74 -11.61
C THR A 56 17.61 -7.11 -11.31
N ASN A 57 17.33 -6.75 -10.04
CA ASN A 57 16.08 -6.10 -9.67
C ASN A 57 15.94 -4.69 -10.27
N SER A 58 17.03 -3.92 -10.35
CA SER A 58 17.01 -2.60 -10.98
C SER A 58 16.81 -2.66 -12.49
N LEU A 59 17.38 -3.68 -13.14
CA LEU A 59 17.31 -3.85 -14.59
C LEU A 59 15.95 -4.45 -15.02
N LEU A 60 15.43 -5.44 -14.27
CA LEU A 60 14.11 -6.02 -14.50
C LEU A 60 13.00 -4.97 -14.42
N ASN A 61 13.09 -4.06 -13.44
CA ASN A 61 12.13 -2.97 -13.27
C ASN A 61 12.17 -1.92 -14.38
N LYS A 62 13.23 -1.88 -15.21
CA LYS A 62 13.38 -0.92 -16.32
C LYS A 62 13.06 -1.50 -17.69
N ILE A 63 13.17 -2.81 -17.87
CA ILE A 63 13.10 -3.45 -19.19
C ILE A 63 11.72 -4.08 -19.46
N LEU A 64 10.96 -4.45 -18.43
CA LEU A 64 9.61 -4.97 -18.62
C LEU A 64 8.64 -3.81 -18.84
N PRO A 65 7.93 -3.76 -19.99
CA PRO A 65 6.80 -2.85 -20.14
C PRO A 65 5.78 -3.20 -19.06
N LYS A 66 5.40 -2.21 -18.25
CA LYS A 66 4.22 -2.32 -17.39
C LYS A 66 3.01 -2.40 -18.32
N GLU A 67 2.51 -3.60 -18.58
CA GLU A 67 1.07 -3.72 -18.79
C GLU A 67 0.43 -3.28 -17.47
N GLU A 68 -0.31 -2.19 -17.51
CA GLU A 68 -1.10 -1.66 -16.39
C GLU A 68 -2.29 -2.59 -16.14
N HIS A 69 -2.01 -3.80 -15.67
CA HIS A 69 -3.01 -4.60 -15.00
C HIS A 69 -3.07 -4.14 -13.55
N GLU A 70 -4.19 -3.52 -13.16
CA GLU A 70 -4.49 -3.15 -11.78
C GLU A 70 -4.27 -4.35 -10.86
N ILE A 71 -3.16 -4.29 -10.12
CA ILE A 71 -2.76 -5.34 -9.20
C ILE A 71 -3.80 -5.37 -8.09
N LEU A 72 -4.59 -6.44 -8.04
CA LEU A 72 -5.37 -6.79 -6.87
C LEU A 72 -4.46 -6.72 -5.65
N SER A 73 -4.73 -5.79 -4.74
CA SER A 73 -4.03 -5.70 -3.47
C SER A 73 -4.20 -7.02 -2.71
N ASP A 74 -3.10 -7.58 -2.20
CA ASP A 74 -3.12 -8.77 -1.34
C ASP A 74 -3.70 -8.48 0.06
N SER A 75 -4.05 -7.22 0.38
CA SER A 75 -4.34 -6.81 1.76
C SER A 75 -5.78 -6.37 2.06
N MET A 76 -6.74 -6.44 1.12
CA MET A 76 -8.00 -5.68 1.24
C MET A 76 -9.32 -6.46 1.31
N TRP A 77 -9.34 -7.70 1.80
CA TRP A 77 -10.59 -8.48 1.82
C TRP A 77 -11.36 -8.35 3.15
N PRO A 78 -12.72 -8.30 3.16
CA PRO A 78 -13.58 -8.34 1.99
C PRO A 78 -13.74 -6.99 1.28
N GLU A 79 -13.71 -7.00 -0.06
CA GLU A 79 -13.89 -5.84 -0.92
C GLU A 79 -14.83 -6.16 -2.08
N THR A 80 -15.68 -5.19 -2.43
CA THR A 80 -16.60 -5.31 -3.55
C THR A 80 -15.90 -4.97 -4.87
N ARG A 81 -16.00 -5.88 -5.83
CA ARG A 81 -15.42 -5.80 -7.18
C ARG A 81 -16.51 -6.05 -8.21
N CYS A 82 -16.19 -5.82 -9.48
CA CYS A 82 -17.05 -6.19 -10.59
C CYS A 82 -16.32 -7.10 -11.58
N THR A 83 -17.05 -7.96 -12.28
CA THR A 83 -16.47 -8.81 -13.32
C THR A 83 -16.04 -7.97 -14.54
N ASN A 84 -14.88 -8.31 -15.09
CA ASN A 84 -14.29 -7.72 -16.28
C ASN A 84 -14.16 -8.80 -17.36
N VAL A 85 -15.30 -9.18 -17.96
CA VAL A 85 -15.42 -10.20 -19.00
C VAL A 85 -16.46 -9.75 -20.03
N GLU A 86 -16.32 -10.16 -21.28
CA GLU A 86 -17.28 -9.81 -22.35
C GLU A 86 -18.58 -10.62 -22.27
N SER A 87 -18.50 -11.88 -21.84
CA SER A 87 -19.65 -12.80 -21.82
C SER A 87 -19.86 -13.45 -20.46
N ALA A 88 -18.93 -14.28 -20.01
CA ALA A 88 -19.07 -15.05 -18.78
C ALA A 88 -17.75 -15.26 -18.03
N LEU A 89 -17.79 -15.09 -16.71
CA LEU A 89 -16.74 -15.47 -15.77
C LEU A 89 -17.16 -16.76 -15.04
N ASN A 90 -16.32 -17.79 -15.15
CA ASN A 90 -16.55 -19.05 -14.46
C ASN A 90 -16.33 -18.91 -12.94
N VAL A 91 -17.34 -19.26 -12.16
CA VAL A 91 -17.24 -19.46 -10.71
C VAL A 91 -16.98 -20.95 -10.47
N ARG A 92 -15.98 -21.27 -9.65
CA ARG A 92 -15.54 -22.64 -9.38
C ARG A 92 -15.63 -22.98 -7.89
N ASN A 93 -15.79 -24.27 -7.58
CA ASN A 93 -15.86 -24.72 -6.17
C ASN A 93 -14.55 -24.63 -5.39
N ALA A 94 -13.43 -24.51 -6.10
CA ALA A 94 -12.08 -24.27 -5.59
C ALA A 94 -11.25 -23.58 -6.69
N PRO A 95 -10.06 -23.03 -6.41
CA PRO A 95 -9.09 -22.71 -7.46
C PRO A 95 -8.89 -23.92 -8.39
N TYR A 96 -9.09 -23.74 -9.70
CA TYR A 96 -9.10 -24.84 -10.70
C TYR A 96 -10.17 -25.93 -10.53
N GLY A 97 -11.09 -25.78 -9.58
CA GLY A 97 -12.15 -26.75 -9.32
C GLY A 97 -13.20 -26.81 -10.44
N SER A 98 -14.27 -27.56 -10.20
CA SER A 98 -15.40 -27.66 -11.14
C SER A 98 -16.17 -26.34 -11.22
N ILE A 99 -16.67 -25.99 -12.41
CA ILE A 99 -17.51 -24.81 -12.61
C ILE A 99 -18.85 -25.06 -11.90
N VAL A 100 -19.23 -24.16 -11.00
CA VAL A 100 -20.50 -24.23 -10.25
C VAL A 100 -21.55 -23.28 -10.79
N ARG A 101 -21.14 -22.17 -11.39
CA ARG A 101 -22.00 -21.21 -12.11
C ARG A 101 -21.16 -20.23 -12.92
N THR A 102 -21.81 -19.37 -13.68
CA THR A 102 -21.19 -18.25 -14.37
C THR A 102 -21.71 -16.92 -13.83
N LEU A 103 -20.87 -15.88 -13.94
CA LEU A 103 -21.22 -14.49 -13.74
C LEU A 103 -21.17 -13.78 -15.09
N GLY A 104 -22.10 -12.87 -15.37
CA GLY A 104 -22.05 -12.05 -16.59
C GLY A 104 -20.97 -10.97 -16.50
N ALA A 105 -20.88 -10.13 -17.54
CA ALA A 105 -20.16 -8.87 -17.48
C ALA A 105 -20.73 -7.96 -16.36
N GLU A 106 -19.91 -7.07 -15.80
CA GLU A 106 -20.32 -6.06 -14.81
C GLU A 106 -21.07 -6.59 -13.58
N THR A 107 -20.90 -7.88 -13.26
CA THR A 107 -21.57 -8.46 -12.10
C THR A 107 -20.77 -8.11 -10.85
N GLN A 108 -21.43 -7.44 -9.91
CA GLN A 108 -20.84 -7.10 -8.63
C GLN A 108 -20.63 -8.36 -7.77
N VAL A 109 -19.45 -8.49 -7.18
CA VAL A 109 -19.09 -9.58 -6.27
C VAL A 109 -18.34 -9.03 -5.07
N THR A 110 -18.59 -9.58 -3.89
CA THR A 110 -17.74 -9.34 -2.72
C THR A 110 -16.67 -10.40 -2.72
N VAL A 111 -15.41 -9.99 -2.81
CA VAL A 111 -14.28 -10.88 -2.65
C VAL A 111 -13.92 -10.91 -1.17
N TYR A 112 -13.86 -12.09 -0.57
CA TYR A 112 -13.61 -12.34 0.85
C TYR A 112 -12.18 -12.77 1.15
N ASP A 113 -11.47 -13.28 0.17
CA ASP A 113 -10.10 -13.77 0.32
C ASP A 113 -9.44 -13.91 -1.06
N VAL A 114 -8.11 -14.02 -1.10
CA VAL A 114 -7.35 -14.40 -2.29
C VAL A 114 -6.40 -15.55 -2.01
N SER A 115 -6.28 -16.43 -2.99
CA SER A 115 -5.36 -17.56 -2.94
C SER A 115 -4.53 -17.61 -4.22
N TYR A 116 -3.28 -18.03 -4.07
CA TYR A 116 -2.40 -18.31 -5.19
C TYR A 116 -2.42 -19.81 -5.47
N ALA A 117 -2.67 -20.17 -6.71
CA ALA A 117 -2.49 -21.54 -7.15
C ALA A 117 -1.02 -21.85 -7.43
N ASN A 118 -0.71 -23.13 -7.61
CA ASN A 118 0.65 -23.63 -7.82
C ASN A 118 1.35 -23.05 -9.07
N ASP A 119 0.59 -22.56 -10.04
CA ASP A 119 1.09 -21.91 -11.27
C ASP A 119 1.26 -20.38 -11.12
N GLY A 120 1.06 -19.84 -9.91
CA GLY A 120 1.12 -18.41 -9.62
C GLY A 120 -0.15 -17.64 -9.93
N SER A 121 -1.19 -18.30 -10.46
CA SER A 121 -2.47 -17.64 -10.75
C SER A 121 -3.20 -17.23 -9.48
N LYS A 122 -3.68 -15.99 -9.46
CA LYS A 122 -4.43 -15.42 -8.33
C LYS A 122 -5.93 -15.69 -8.48
N TRP A 123 -6.53 -16.27 -7.45
CA TRP A 123 -7.95 -16.59 -7.33
C TRP A 123 -8.59 -15.81 -6.20
N ALA A 124 -9.81 -15.34 -6.41
CA ALA A 124 -10.59 -14.57 -5.46
C ALA A 124 -11.76 -15.41 -4.95
N LYS A 125 -11.88 -15.56 -3.62
CA LYS A 125 -13.04 -16.20 -2.98
C LYS A 125 -14.19 -15.20 -2.96
N ILE A 126 -15.31 -15.53 -3.60
CA ILE A 126 -16.49 -14.64 -3.68
C ILE A 126 -17.71 -15.16 -2.91
N GLY A 127 -17.51 -16.24 -2.14
CA GLY A 127 -18.53 -16.92 -1.34
C GLY A 127 -18.02 -18.29 -0.90
N ASP A 128 -18.82 -19.01 -0.13
CA ASP A 128 -18.45 -20.35 0.32
C ASP A 128 -18.41 -21.35 -0.84
N GLY A 129 -17.24 -21.96 -1.04
CA GLY A 129 -16.99 -22.80 -2.21
C GLY A 129 -17.19 -22.06 -3.52
N GLN A 130 -16.90 -20.75 -3.59
CA GLN A 130 -17.03 -19.97 -4.82
C GLN A 130 -15.77 -19.16 -5.07
N TRP A 131 -15.05 -19.50 -6.12
CA TRP A 131 -13.79 -18.90 -6.52
C TRP A 131 -13.86 -18.43 -7.97
N VAL A 132 -13.28 -17.26 -8.23
CA VAL A 132 -13.11 -16.72 -9.58
C VAL A 132 -11.66 -16.37 -9.83
N PHE A 133 -11.25 -16.39 -11.09
CA PHE A 133 -9.90 -15.98 -11.45
C PHE A 133 -9.80 -14.45 -11.31
N ALA A 134 -8.91 -13.99 -10.44
CA ALA A 134 -8.95 -12.62 -9.95
C ALA A 134 -8.62 -11.59 -11.04
N LYS A 135 -7.83 -11.97 -12.06
CA LYS A 135 -7.55 -11.11 -13.24
C LYS A 135 -8.80 -10.62 -13.98
N TYR A 136 -9.93 -11.29 -13.81
CA TYR A 136 -11.21 -10.91 -14.40
C TYR A 136 -12.09 -10.11 -13.44
N LEU A 137 -11.50 -9.53 -12.40
CA LEU A 137 -12.15 -8.60 -11.49
C LEU A 137 -11.55 -7.21 -11.67
N LYS A 138 -12.41 -6.19 -11.57
CA LYS A 138 -12.05 -4.77 -11.58
C LYS A 138 -12.65 -4.05 -10.39
N MET A 139 -12.12 -2.88 -10.08
CA MET A 139 -12.54 -2.08 -8.92
C MET A 139 -14.04 -1.73 -8.92
N ALA A 140 -14.63 -1.44 -10.08
CA ALA A 140 -16.01 -0.95 -10.17
C ALA A 140 -16.72 -1.42 -11.45
N CYS A 141 -18.05 -1.38 -11.43
CA CYS A 141 -18.91 -1.75 -12.55
C CYS A 141 -19.06 -0.57 -13.52
N GLN A 142 -19.22 -0.83 -14.82
CA GLN A 142 -19.56 0.16 -15.85
C GLN A 142 -21.02 0.60 -15.73
N ASN A 143 -21.27 1.36 -14.68
CA ASN A 143 -22.27 2.43 -14.59
C ASN A 143 -21.89 3.47 -13.51
N SER A 144 -20.63 3.45 -13.07
CA SER A 144 -20.03 4.57 -12.38
C SER A 144 -19.17 5.30 -13.40
N ASN A 145 -19.50 6.55 -13.70
CA ASN A 145 -18.53 7.50 -14.25
C ASN A 145 -17.15 7.22 -13.63
N ASN A 146 -16.07 7.22 -14.42
CA ASN A 146 -14.67 6.96 -14.01
C ASN A 146 -14.20 7.87 -12.86
N ASN A 147 -14.74 7.62 -11.68
CA ASN A 147 -14.62 8.35 -10.45
C ASN A 147 -15.07 7.32 -9.40
N GLY A 148 -14.23 6.30 -9.18
CA GLY A 148 -14.44 5.38 -8.05
C GLY A 148 -14.70 6.24 -6.81
N ASP A 149 -15.70 5.86 -6.01
CA ASP A 149 -16.08 6.61 -4.82
C ASP A 149 -14.80 7.09 -4.11
N LYS A 150 -14.64 8.42 -3.97
CA LYS A 150 -13.41 9.05 -3.46
C LYS A 150 -12.98 8.39 -2.14
N THR A 151 -13.96 7.95 -1.36
CA THR A 151 -13.80 7.19 -0.12
C THR A 151 -13.09 5.86 -0.35
N THR A 152 -13.52 5.08 -1.34
CA THR A 152 -12.94 3.78 -1.70
C THR A 152 -11.48 3.92 -2.14
N VAL A 153 -11.18 4.85 -3.05
CA VAL A 153 -9.81 5.11 -3.52
C VAL A 153 -8.91 5.56 -2.36
N THR A 154 -9.44 6.45 -1.51
CA THR A 154 -8.72 6.98 -0.34
C THR A 154 -8.42 5.90 0.68
N LEU A 155 -9.39 5.05 1.02
CA LEU A 155 -9.20 3.96 1.96
C LEU A 155 -8.15 2.97 1.47
N ALA A 156 -8.17 2.64 0.17
CA ALA A 156 -7.15 1.79 -0.42
C ALA A 156 -5.74 2.37 -0.21
N LYS A 157 -5.57 3.69 -0.42
CA LYS A 157 -4.30 4.38 -0.18
C LYS A 157 -3.91 4.46 1.29
N ILE A 158 -4.83 4.76 2.19
CA ILE A 158 -4.53 4.79 3.63
C ILE A 158 -4.04 3.42 4.10
N PHE A 159 -4.71 2.35 3.71
CA PHE A 159 -4.32 0.99 4.10
C PHE A 159 -3.05 0.44 3.40
N GLU A 160 -2.49 1.12 2.40
CA GLU A 160 -1.14 0.81 1.91
C GLU A 160 -0.07 1.14 2.98
N HIS A 161 -0.37 2.08 3.88
CA HIS A 161 0.54 2.54 4.93
C HIS A 161 0.17 2.04 6.33
N GLU A 162 -1.08 1.66 6.55
CA GLU A 162 -1.50 1.12 7.85
C GLU A 162 -1.05 -0.34 8.01
N GLY A 163 -0.15 -0.55 8.96
CA GLY A 163 0.47 -1.84 9.21
C GLY A 163 -0.38 -2.81 10.04
N LEU A 164 0.26 -3.94 10.37
CA LEU A 164 -0.20 -4.88 11.39
C LEU A 164 -0.32 -4.19 12.76
N CYS A 165 -0.89 -4.89 13.74
CA CYS A 165 -0.93 -4.41 15.11
C CYS A 165 0.46 -4.10 15.67
N GLN A 166 0.59 -2.98 16.37
CA GLN A 166 1.79 -2.57 17.11
C GLN A 166 1.42 -2.12 18.54
N ASN A 167 2.31 -2.32 19.50
CA ASN A 167 2.12 -2.01 20.93
C ASN A 167 3.31 -1.24 21.54
N TRP A 168 3.94 -0.36 20.78
CA TRP A 168 5.08 0.39 21.26
C TRP A 168 4.70 1.30 22.43
N ALA A 169 5.31 1.10 23.59
CA ALA A 169 5.06 1.92 24.78
C ALA A 169 5.48 3.40 24.61
N SER A 170 6.37 3.68 23.64
CA SER A 170 6.76 5.05 23.29
C SER A 170 5.70 5.79 22.47
N ASP A 171 4.73 5.07 21.90
CA ASP A 171 3.60 5.63 21.19
C ASP A 171 2.44 5.84 22.16
N SER A 172 2.17 7.11 22.49
CA SER A 172 1.09 7.49 23.39
C SER A 172 -0.29 7.10 22.87
N GLY A 173 -0.44 6.86 21.57
CA GLY A 173 -1.68 6.35 20.98
C GLY A 173 -2.05 4.95 21.50
N ASN A 174 -1.07 4.18 21.98
CA ASN A 174 -1.30 2.85 22.55
C ASN A 174 -1.71 2.89 24.03
N ASP A 175 -1.48 3.97 24.77
CA ASP A 175 -1.90 4.06 26.16
C ASP A 175 -3.42 4.28 26.24
N PHE A 176 -4.12 3.35 26.88
CA PHE A 176 -5.53 3.50 27.17
C PHE A 176 -5.87 2.95 28.55
N GLN A 177 -6.39 3.84 29.41
CA GLN A 177 -6.78 3.52 30.78
C GLN A 177 -5.64 2.92 31.61
N GLY A 178 -4.41 3.41 31.43
CA GLY A 178 -3.25 3.00 32.23
C GLY A 178 -2.61 1.69 31.77
N LYS A 179 -3.01 1.16 30.60
CA LYS A 179 -2.38 0.00 29.97
C LYS A 179 -1.97 0.33 28.53
N ILE A 180 -0.78 -0.12 28.15
CA ILE A 180 -0.34 -0.11 26.75
C ILE A 180 -1.09 -1.22 25.99
N GLY A 181 -1.98 -0.81 25.10
CA GLY A 181 -2.71 -1.66 24.17
C GLY A 181 -2.03 -1.77 22.80
N TYR A 182 -2.82 -2.12 21.79
CA TYR A 182 -2.36 -2.27 20.41
C TYR A 182 -3.10 -1.32 19.47
N THR A 183 -2.35 -0.58 18.67
CA THR A 183 -2.89 0.08 17.48
C THR A 183 -2.84 -0.89 16.32
N CYS A 184 -4.00 -1.21 15.74
CA CYS A 184 -4.12 -2.17 14.64
C CYS A 184 -4.68 -1.46 13.41
N MET A 185 -4.00 -1.59 12.26
CA MET A 185 -4.34 -0.87 11.03
C MET A 185 -4.62 0.62 11.27
N GLY A 186 -3.80 1.28 12.11
CA GLY A 186 -3.95 2.70 12.44
C GLY A 186 -5.10 3.06 13.37
N VAL A 187 -5.84 2.09 13.91
CA VAL A 187 -6.91 2.33 14.90
C VAL A 187 -6.36 2.12 16.31
N THR A 188 -6.36 3.17 17.12
CA THR A 188 -5.85 3.12 18.51
C THR A 188 -6.79 2.32 19.43
N PRO A 189 -6.30 1.83 20.59
CA PRO A 189 -7.13 1.13 21.57
C PRO A 189 -8.37 1.94 22.00
N SER A 190 -8.21 3.25 22.21
CA SER A 190 -9.31 4.12 22.61
C SER A 190 -10.41 4.21 21.53
N GLN A 191 -10.03 4.35 20.26
CA GLN A 191 -10.99 4.41 19.15
C GLN A 191 -11.70 3.07 18.97
N CYS A 192 -10.97 1.96 19.02
CA CYS A 192 -11.56 0.64 18.90
C CYS A 192 -12.56 0.37 20.04
N TRP A 193 -12.18 0.65 21.29
CA TRP A 193 -13.03 0.43 22.45
C TRP A 193 -14.27 1.33 22.46
N ASN A 194 -14.13 2.62 22.16
CA ASN A 194 -15.24 3.56 22.16
C ASN A 194 -16.29 3.23 21.08
N ASN A 195 -15.88 2.52 20.02
CA ASN A 195 -16.76 2.09 18.94
C ASN A 195 -17.10 0.58 18.98
N ARG A 196 -16.81 -0.11 20.09
CA ARG A 196 -17.02 -1.57 20.23
C ARG A 196 -18.47 -2.02 20.09
N ASN A 197 -19.43 -1.19 20.51
CA ASN A 197 -20.86 -1.52 20.45
C ASN A 197 -21.52 -1.04 19.15
N THR A 198 -20.79 -0.35 18.27
CA THR A 198 -21.30 0.21 17.02
C THR A 198 -20.51 -0.38 15.86
N ILE A 199 -19.43 0.28 15.45
CA ILE A 199 -18.62 -0.08 14.29
C ILE A 199 -17.97 -1.45 14.46
N PHE A 200 -17.44 -1.75 15.65
CA PHE A 200 -16.77 -3.03 15.95
C PHE A 200 -17.68 -4.05 16.62
N SER A 201 -19.00 -3.83 16.62
CA SER A 201 -19.96 -4.78 17.23
C SER A 201 -19.87 -6.21 16.69
N PRO A 202 -19.56 -6.49 15.40
CA PRO A 202 -19.40 -7.85 14.92
C PRO A 202 -18.24 -8.62 15.57
N LEU A 203 -17.28 -7.92 16.17
CA LEU A 203 -16.06 -8.47 16.76
C LEU A 203 -16.03 -8.38 18.29
N TYR A 204 -17.09 -7.84 18.90
CA TYR A 204 -17.13 -7.61 20.35
C TYR A 204 -17.48 -8.86 21.16
N SER A 205 -18.20 -9.81 20.56
CA SER A 205 -18.65 -11.03 21.26
C SER A 205 -17.48 -11.82 21.85
N GLY A 206 -17.64 -12.27 23.10
CA GLY A 206 -16.66 -13.10 23.80
C GLY A 206 -15.48 -12.34 24.41
N PHE A 207 -15.40 -11.01 24.27
CA PHE A 207 -14.34 -10.23 24.90
C PHE A 207 -14.61 -9.96 26.38
N ASP A 208 -13.73 -10.42 27.26
CA ASP A 208 -13.76 -10.21 28.71
C ASP A 208 -12.48 -9.53 29.26
N GLY A 209 -11.57 -9.13 28.38
CA GLY A 209 -10.27 -8.56 28.73
C GLY A 209 -10.28 -7.07 29.07
N HIS A 210 -9.08 -6.52 29.28
CA HIS A 210 -8.92 -5.09 29.54
C HIS A 210 -9.23 -4.25 28.28
N PRO A 211 -9.93 -3.10 28.38
CA PRO A 211 -10.30 -2.27 27.22
C PRO A 211 -9.19 -1.98 26.20
N ALA A 212 -7.96 -1.77 26.68
CA ALA A 212 -6.77 -1.55 25.84
C ALA A 212 -6.41 -2.74 24.92
N ASP A 213 -6.80 -3.97 25.26
CA ASP A 213 -6.50 -5.17 24.49
C ASP A 213 -7.58 -5.47 23.43
N PHE A 214 -8.75 -4.82 23.51
CA PHE A 214 -9.88 -5.13 22.62
C PHE A 214 -9.52 -4.98 21.14
N CYS A 215 -8.73 -3.96 20.81
CA CYS A 215 -8.28 -3.71 19.45
C CYS A 215 -7.53 -4.91 18.85
N LYS A 216 -6.61 -5.49 19.64
CA LYS A 216 -5.86 -6.69 19.23
C LYS A 216 -6.75 -7.91 19.15
N TYR A 217 -7.61 -8.10 20.15
CA TYR A 217 -8.58 -9.20 20.17
C TYR A 217 -9.45 -9.19 18.92
N ALA A 218 -10.08 -8.05 18.61
CA ALA A 218 -10.96 -7.90 17.45
C ALA A 218 -10.21 -8.15 16.13
N TYR A 219 -8.99 -7.65 16.02
CA TYR A 219 -8.12 -7.91 14.87
C TYR A 219 -7.82 -9.41 14.71
N ASP A 220 -7.44 -10.09 15.79
CA ASP A 220 -7.06 -11.51 15.75
C ASP A 220 -8.24 -12.44 15.46
N GLN A 221 -9.45 -12.08 15.90
CA GLN A 221 -10.67 -12.84 15.64
C GLN A 221 -10.97 -12.92 14.15
N ASN A 222 -10.93 -11.78 13.45
CA ASN A 222 -11.17 -11.72 12.01
C ASN A 222 -10.56 -10.44 11.42
N PRO A 223 -9.31 -10.49 10.92
CA PRO A 223 -8.63 -9.32 10.37
C PRO A 223 -9.38 -8.67 9.21
N ALA A 224 -10.13 -9.47 8.46
CA ALA A 224 -10.91 -9.06 7.29
C ALA A 224 -12.08 -8.15 7.72
N VAL A 225 -12.90 -8.62 8.67
CA VAL A 225 -14.01 -7.84 9.25
C VAL A 225 -13.47 -6.64 10.02
N TYR A 226 -12.35 -6.80 10.74
CA TYR A 226 -11.71 -5.69 11.46
C TYR A 226 -11.33 -4.54 10.52
N LYS A 227 -10.77 -4.86 9.35
CA LYS A 227 -10.43 -3.86 8.33
C LYS A 227 -11.66 -3.11 7.82
N GLN A 228 -12.80 -3.79 7.65
CA GLN A 228 -14.06 -3.15 7.28
C GLN A 228 -14.55 -2.20 8.38
N CYS A 229 -14.47 -2.61 9.63
CA CYS A 229 -14.77 -1.76 10.78
C CYS A 229 -13.85 -0.53 10.81
N ALA A 230 -12.53 -0.71 10.61
CA ALA A 230 -11.58 0.39 10.54
C ALA A 230 -11.88 1.35 9.37
N ALA A 231 -12.25 0.82 8.20
CA ALA A 231 -12.65 1.61 7.05
C ALA A 231 -13.90 2.46 7.34
N GLN A 232 -14.90 1.87 7.98
CA GLN A 232 -16.11 2.57 8.42
C GLN A 232 -15.78 3.65 9.45
N LEU A 233 -14.92 3.36 10.42
CA LEU A 233 -14.44 4.33 11.41
C LEU A 233 -13.75 5.52 10.73
N TYR A 234 -12.86 5.30 9.78
CA TYR A 234 -12.19 6.37 9.05
C TYR A 234 -13.18 7.24 8.27
N ALA A 235 -14.09 6.63 7.53
CA ALA A 235 -15.10 7.38 6.79
C ALA A 235 -16.01 8.22 7.71
N GLN A 236 -16.51 7.63 8.80
CA GLN A 236 -17.48 8.27 9.69
C GLN A 236 -16.84 9.28 10.64
N ASN A 237 -15.71 8.93 11.25
CA ASN A 237 -15.15 9.71 12.35
C ASN A 237 -14.00 10.61 11.91
N TYR A 238 -13.42 10.40 10.73
CA TYR A 238 -12.25 11.14 10.26
C TYR A 238 -12.52 11.96 9.00
N PHE A 239 -13.08 11.38 7.94
CA PHE A 239 -13.14 12.08 6.64
C PHE A 239 -14.14 13.24 6.65
N GLY A 240 -15.37 12.97 7.09
CA GLY A 240 -16.41 13.98 7.23
C GLY A 240 -16.04 15.03 8.28
N PRO A 241 -15.82 14.63 9.54
CA PRO A 241 -15.42 15.55 10.60
C PRO A 241 -14.11 16.30 10.30
N GLY A 242 -13.20 15.71 9.52
CA GLY A 242 -11.96 16.36 9.08
C GLY A 242 -12.13 17.44 8.01
N GLY A 243 -13.36 17.66 7.50
CA GLY A 243 -13.66 18.65 6.47
C GLY A 243 -13.34 18.18 5.04
N CYS A 244 -13.14 16.88 4.83
CA CYS A 244 -12.65 16.36 3.54
C CYS A 244 -13.76 16.15 2.51
N ASN A 245 -14.99 15.88 2.94
CA ASN A 245 -16.14 15.60 2.08
C ASN A 245 -16.33 16.53 0.86
N PRO A 246 -16.28 17.87 1.00
CA PRO A 246 -16.46 18.79 -0.13
C PRO A 246 -15.27 18.82 -1.09
N LEU A 247 -14.11 18.27 -0.72
CA LEU A 247 -12.91 18.34 -1.54
C LEU A 247 -12.99 17.37 -2.73
N PRO A 248 -12.50 17.75 -3.92
CA PRO A 248 -12.29 16.82 -5.02
C PRO A 248 -11.04 15.97 -4.78
N MET A 249 -10.90 14.88 -5.53
CA MET A 249 -9.62 14.19 -5.62
C MET A 249 -8.62 15.03 -6.45
N PRO A 250 -7.31 15.02 -6.13
CA PRO A 250 -6.66 14.22 -5.07
C PRO A 250 -6.68 14.88 -3.68
N ALA A 251 -7.22 16.10 -3.53
CA ALA A 251 -7.24 16.82 -2.24
C ALA A 251 -8.04 16.10 -1.14
N TYR A 252 -9.11 15.40 -1.50
CA TYR A 252 -9.89 14.56 -0.61
C TYR A 252 -9.01 13.50 0.08
N TYR A 253 -8.21 12.76 -0.69
CA TYR A 253 -7.28 11.75 -0.15
C TYR A 253 -6.27 12.38 0.80
N VAL A 254 -5.61 13.47 0.39
CA VAL A 254 -4.59 14.14 1.22
C VAL A 254 -5.21 14.61 2.54
N CYS A 255 -6.39 15.25 2.49
CA CYS A 255 -7.12 15.67 3.69
C CYS A 255 -7.44 14.49 4.60
N ALA A 256 -8.00 13.41 4.05
CA ALA A 256 -8.41 12.22 4.79
C ALA A 256 -7.22 11.54 5.46
N ASP A 257 -6.10 11.42 4.75
CA ASP A 257 -4.87 10.85 5.29
C ASP A 257 -4.27 11.72 6.41
N ILE A 258 -4.32 13.05 6.27
CA ILE A 258 -3.96 13.98 7.35
C ILE A 258 -4.88 13.76 8.56
N ALA A 259 -6.19 13.67 8.36
CA ALA A 259 -7.17 13.50 9.43
C ALA A 259 -6.89 12.21 10.22
N VAL A 260 -6.64 11.08 9.54
CA VAL A 260 -6.33 9.80 10.19
C VAL A 260 -5.04 9.86 11.00
N ASN A 261 -3.98 10.48 10.46
CA ASN A 261 -2.65 10.46 11.09
C ASN A 261 -2.45 11.53 12.17
N SER A 262 -3.08 12.68 12.02
CA SER A 262 -2.83 13.87 12.85
C SER A 262 -4.10 14.45 13.48
N GLY A 263 -5.23 13.78 13.30
CA GLY A 263 -6.53 14.15 13.85
C GLY A 263 -7.32 15.12 12.96
N VAL A 264 -8.64 15.05 13.10
CA VAL A 264 -9.61 15.85 12.33
C VAL A 264 -9.42 17.36 12.49
N GLY A 265 -9.03 17.82 13.68
CA GLY A 265 -8.78 19.23 13.92
C GLY A 265 -7.60 19.76 13.10
N ARG A 266 -6.59 18.93 12.83
CA ARG A 266 -5.42 19.33 12.04
C ARG A 266 -5.77 19.47 10.56
N SER A 267 -6.53 18.53 10.00
CA SER A 267 -6.96 18.63 8.60
C SER A 267 -7.86 19.86 8.38
N GLN A 268 -8.83 20.10 9.30
CA GLN A 268 -9.68 21.28 9.28
C GLN A 268 -8.87 22.58 9.38
N GLN A 269 -7.89 22.63 10.29
CA GLN A 269 -7.01 23.77 10.46
C GLN A 269 -6.29 24.12 9.16
N TYR A 270 -5.68 23.13 8.47
CA TYR A 270 -4.97 23.42 7.22
C TYR A 270 -5.92 23.88 6.11
N ILE A 271 -7.11 23.30 5.99
CA ILE A 271 -8.12 23.77 5.03
C ILE A 271 -8.46 25.24 5.31
N SER A 272 -8.68 25.59 6.57
CA SER A 272 -9.00 26.96 6.99
C SER A 272 -7.84 27.93 6.72
N GLU A 273 -6.60 27.56 7.05
CA GLU A 273 -5.40 28.37 6.79
C GLU A 273 -5.14 28.61 5.29
N LEU A 274 -5.63 27.72 4.43
CA LEU A 274 -5.56 27.85 2.97
C LEU A 274 -6.78 28.60 2.38
N GLY A 275 -7.67 29.13 3.22
CA GLY A 275 -8.86 29.88 2.79
C GLY A 275 -10.04 29.02 2.33
N GLY A 276 -10.02 27.72 2.62
CA GLY A 276 -11.04 26.77 2.16
C GLY A 276 -10.89 26.37 0.69
N TYR A 277 -11.73 25.42 0.26
CA TYR A 277 -11.80 25.02 -1.15
C TYR A 277 -12.90 25.78 -1.88
N ASN A 278 -12.52 26.68 -2.78
CA ASN A 278 -13.40 27.60 -3.51
C ASN A 278 -13.34 27.37 -5.02
N GLY A 279 -13.08 26.12 -5.46
CA GLY A 279 -13.00 25.77 -6.88
C GLY A 279 -11.63 25.98 -7.53
N GLN A 280 -10.58 26.27 -6.73
CA GLN A 280 -9.20 26.25 -7.23
C GLN A 280 -8.79 24.88 -7.78
N ASN A 281 -7.64 24.80 -8.45
CA ASN A 281 -7.12 23.53 -8.95
C ASN A 281 -6.96 22.49 -7.83
N ALA A 282 -7.57 21.32 -8.01
CA ALA A 282 -7.59 20.26 -7.02
C ALA A 282 -6.19 19.73 -6.65
N LYS A 283 -5.28 19.60 -7.63
CA LYS A 283 -3.91 19.13 -7.40
C LYS A 283 -3.10 20.17 -6.63
N GLU A 284 -3.22 21.44 -7.00
CA GLU A 284 -2.51 22.53 -6.30
C GLU A 284 -2.96 22.63 -4.84
N PHE A 285 -4.28 22.55 -4.59
CA PHE A 285 -4.80 22.55 -3.24
C PHE A 285 -4.34 21.32 -2.44
N ALA A 286 -4.32 20.13 -3.07
CA ALA A 286 -3.79 18.92 -2.45
C ALA A 286 -2.31 19.07 -2.06
N ARG A 287 -1.47 19.66 -2.93
CA ARG A 287 -0.06 19.94 -2.61
C ARG A 287 0.07 20.91 -1.46
N ALA A 288 -0.74 21.97 -1.43
CA ALA A 288 -0.72 22.94 -0.35
C ALA A 288 -1.07 22.30 1.01
N LEU A 289 -2.08 21.42 1.05
CA LEU A 289 -2.40 20.61 2.24
C LEU A 289 -1.24 19.70 2.65
N ASN A 290 -0.63 19.01 1.68
CA ASN A 290 0.48 18.11 1.95
C ASN A 290 1.71 18.85 2.48
N GLU A 291 2.04 20.02 1.93
CA GLU A 291 3.19 20.82 2.38
C GLU A 291 2.98 21.38 3.79
N LYS A 292 1.75 21.80 4.13
CA LYS A 292 1.39 22.18 5.51
C LYS A 292 1.66 21.03 6.49
N HIS A 293 1.23 19.82 6.14
CA HIS A 293 1.47 18.65 6.99
C HIS A 293 2.94 18.25 7.06
N ARG A 294 3.64 18.31 5.92
CA ARG A 294 5.09 18.06 5.83
C ARG A 294 5.89 19.03 6.70
N ALA A 295 5.50 20.30 6.76
CA ALA A 295 6.12 21.29 7.61
C ALA A 295 5.95 20.94 9.10
N ASP A 296 4.76 20.50 9.51
CA ASP A 296 4.52 20.04 10.88
C ASP A 296 5.30 18.76 11.22
N TYR A 297 5.42 17.81 10.29
CA TYR A 297 6.31 16.65 10.49
C TYR A 297 7.75 17.07 10.75
N LYS A 298 8.31 18.01 9.96
CA LYS A 298 9.66 18.54 10.19
C LYS A 298 9.77 19.22 11.56
N ARG A 299 8.73 19.94 11.99
CA ARG A 299 8.68 20.61 13.29
C ARG A 299 8.64 19.61 14.45
N TRP A 300 7.79 18.59 14.39
CA TRP A 300 7.63 17.58 15.45
C TRP A 300 8.79 16.60 15.50
N GLY A 301 9.38 16.29 14.34
CA GLY A 301 10.52 15.41 14.18
C GLY A 301 11.88 16.11 14.30
N CYS A 302 11.94 17.30 14.90
CA CYS A 302 13.18 18.07 15.02
C CYS A 302 14.34 17.23 15.61
N PRO A 303 15.62 17.51 15.30
CA PRO A 303 16.74 16.64 15.72
C PRO A 303 16.85 16.37 17.23
N THR A 304 16.37 17.31 18.04
CA THR A 304 16.32 17.25 19.51
C THR A 304 14.99 16.75 20.06
N CYS A 305 13.98 16.56 19.21
CA CYS A 305 12.64 16.11 19.59
C CYS A 305 12.61 14.59 19.83
N LYS A 306 11.79 14.15 20.79
CA LYS A 306 11.53 12.72 21.07
C LYS A 306 11.07 11.95 19.83
N ASN A 307 10.33 12.61 18.94
CA ASN A 307 9.69 12.00 17.77
C ASN A 307 10.58 11.93 16.52
N ARG A 308 11.86 12.33 16.60
CA ARG A 308 12.79 12.29 15.44
C ARG A 308 12.88 10.93 14.77
N VAL A 309 12.66 9.86 15.53
CA VAL A 309 12.69 8.46 15.04
C VAL A 309 11.59 8.18 14.01
N PHE A 310 10.49 8.94 14.05
CA PHE A 310 9.37 8.79 13.13
C PHE A 310 9.47 9.71 11.91
N LEU A 311 10.32 10.74 11.95
CA LEU A 311 10.41 11.78 10.92
C LEU A 311 10.61 11.19 9.52
N ALA A 312 11.50 10.21 9.38
CA ALA A 312 11.78 9.59 8.08
C ALA A 312 10.52 8.93 7.48
N GLY A 313 9.76 8.20 8.30
CA GLY A 313 8.50 7.57 7.88
C GLY A 313 7.42 8.60 7.54
N TRP A 314 7.31 9.67 8.34
CA TRP A 314 6.38 10.76 8.10
C TRP A 314 6.67 11.52 6.79
N LEU A 315 7.94 11.81 6.51
CA LEU A 315 8.34 12.45 5.25
C LEU A 315 8.15 11.53 4.05
N ALA A 316 8.43 10.22 4.20
CA ALA A 316 8.12 9.25 3.17
C ALA A 316 6.62 9.25 2.85
N ARG A 317 5.73 9.24 3.86
CA ARG A 317 4.26 9.33 3.67
C ARG A 317 3.85 10.60 2.90
N ALA A 318 4.45 11.74 3.22
CA ALA A 318 4.24 12.98 2.48
C ALA A 318 4.71 12.85 1.01
N ASP A 319 5.84 12.20 0.74
CA ASP A 319 6.32 11.95 -0.62
C ASP A 319 5.39 11.03 -1.42
N GLU A 320 4.72 10.06 -0.77
CA GLU A 320 3.77 9.16 -1.45
C GLU A 320 2.49 9.90 -1.83
N ARG A 321 2.05 10.85 -1.00
CA ARG A 321 0.96 11.76 -1.35
C ARG A 321 1.32 12.62 -2.57
N ASP A 322 2.54 13.14 -2.65
CA ASP A 322 2.98 13.88 -3.84
C ASP A 322 2.95 13.00 -5.09
N ARG A 323 3.44 11.76 -5.00
CA ARG A 323 3.33 10.78 -6.11
C ARG A 323 1.89 10.50 -6.49
N PHE A 324 0.97 10.41 -5.53
CA PHE A 324 -0.45 10.22 -5.82
C PHE A 324 -1.04 11.43 -6.55
N ILE A 325 -0.73 12.64 -6.08
CA ILE A 325 -1.18 13.89 -6.72
C ILE A 325 -0.67 13.99 -8.17
N ASP A 326 0.57 13.58 -8.42
CA ASP A 326 1.17 13.59 -9.76
C ASP A 326 0.40 12.70 -10.74
N ASN A 327 0.02 11.50 -10.30
CA ASN A 327 -0.56 10.45 -11.14
C ASN A 327 -2.11 10.44 -11.21
N TYR A 328 -2.80 11.30 -10.43
CA TYR A 328 -4.26 11.44 -10.49
C TYR A 328 -4.72 12.27 -11.69
#